data_AF-A0A6L9F234-F1
#
_entry.id   AF-A0A6L9F234-F1
#
_cell.length_a   1.000
_cell.length_b   1.000
_cell.length_c   1.000
_cell.angle_alpha   90.00
_cell.angle_beta   90.00
_cell.angle_gamma   90.00
#
_symmetry.space_group_name_H-M   'P 1'
#
loop_
_entity.id
_entity.type
_entity.pdbx_description
1 polymer ?
#
loop_
_entity_poly.entity_id
_entity_poly.type
_entity_poly.pdbx_seq_one_letter_code
_entity_poly.pdbx_strand_id
1 'polypeptide(L)'
;MQGKEKALQSLNKTRQSQRESKDKTLVLNFIRAEVEKGTGLILTELKEKYSEDQLFHIALKYVTTTKKALCTAIQIPVEAGCRYKRALEKEGLLVQSIDEVICPYTKHMAHLISTNPDEFEKLSKSKVNQTSLF
;
A
#
# COMPACT_ATOMS: atom_id res chain seq x y z
N MET A 1 21.00 32.35 -25.35
CA MET A 1 20.13 31.19 -25.64
C MET A 1 19.82 30.29 -24.43
N GLN A 2 20.33 30.56 -23.22
CA GLN A 2 20.13 29.70 -22.03
C GLN A 2 18.77 29.84 -21.30
N GLY A 3 17.96 30.86 -21.63
CA GLY A 3 16.69 31.13 -20.93
C GLY A 3 15.50 30.26 -21.35
N LYS A 4 15.47 29.80 -22.62
CA LYS A 4 14.35 29.00 -23.16
C LYS A 4 14.42 27.53 -22.71
N GLU A 5 15.61 26.94 -22.57
CA GLU A 5 15.79 25.58 -22.06
C GLU A 5 15.38 25.44 -20.59
N LYS A 6 15.76 26.40 -19.74
CA LYS A 6 15.39 26.38 -18.31
C LYS A 6 13.87 26.49 -18.09
N ALA A 7 13.17 27.25 -18.94
CA ALA A 7 11.71 27.36 -18.89
C ALA A 7 10.98 26.09 -19.37
N LEU A 8 11.52 25.39 -20.39
CA LEU A 8 10.97 24.10 -20.82
C LEU A 8 11.18 23.00 -19.79
N GLN A 9 12.36 22.96 -19.16
CA GLN A 9 12.67 22.01 -18.10
C GLN A 9 11.78 22.22 -16.86
N SER A 10 11.50 23.47 -16.49
CA SER A 10 10.60 23.78 -15.36
C SER A 10 9.14 23.40 -15.65
N LEU A 11 8.64 23.65 -16.86
CA LEU A 11 7.28 23.26 -17.28
C LEU A 11 7.12 21.72 -17.30
N ASN A 12 8.12 21.00 -17.80
CA ASN A 12 8.10 19.53 -17.81
C ASN A 12 8.14 18.95 -16.40
N LYS A 13 8.96 19.52 -15.50
CA LYS A 13 9.02 19.12 -14.08
C LYS A 13 7.68 19.33 -13.37
N THR A 14 7.01 20.46 -13.62
CA THR A 14 5.67 20.74 -13.06
C THR A 14 4.62 19.74 -13.57
N ARG A 15 4.63 19.42 -14.87
CA ARG A 15 3.72 18.42 -15.46
C ARG A 15 3.97 17.02 -14.92
N GLN A 16 5.23 16.62 -14.72
CA GLN A 16 5.58 15.34 -14.11
C GLN A 16 5.08 15.25 -12.67
N SER A 17 5.33 16.28 -11.85
CA SER A 17 4.83 16.35 -10.47
C SER A 17 3.29 16.24 -10.38
N GLN A 18 2.56 16.91 -11.28
CA GLN A 18 1.10 16.82 -11.35
C GLN A 18 0.59 15.44 -11.80
N ARG A 19 1.35 14.69 -12.61
CA ARG A 19 0.99 13.31 -12.97
C ARG A 19 1.24 12.37 -11.80
N GLU A 20 2.39 12.49 -11.14
CA GLU A 20 2.72 11.68 -9.96
C GLU A 20 1.72 11.86 -8.81
N SER A 21 1.20 13.06 -8.60
CA SER A 21 0.16 13.31 -7.59
C SER A 21 -1.18 12.66 -7.94
N LYS A 22 -1.56 12.68 -9.22
CA LYS A 22 -2.76 11.99 -9.71
C LYS A 22 -2.63 10.48 -9.56
N ASP A 23 -1.49 9.90 -9.95
CA ASP A 23 -1.25 8.45 -9.86
C ASP A 23 -1.29 7.98 -8.40
N LYS A 24 -0.69 8.73 -7.47
CA LYS A 24 -0.79 8.46 -6.03
C LYS A 24 -2.24 8.48 -5.56
N THR A 25 -3.01 9.47 -5.99
CA THR A 25 -4.43 9.60 -5.62
C THR A 25 -5.26 8.43 -6.15
N LEU A 26 -5.02 7.99 -7.38
CA LEU A 26 -5.67 6.83 -7.97
C LEU A 26 -5.40 5.55 -7.18
N VAL A 27 -4.16 5.33 -6.77
CA VAL A 27 -3.77 4.17 -5.94
C VAL A 27 -4.50 4.19 -4.59
N LEU A 28 -4.53 5.35 -3.92
CA LEU A 28 -5.22 5.48 -2.63
C LEU A 28 -6.73 5.28 -2.76
N ASN A 29 -7.34 5.82 -3.82
CA ASN A 29 -8.76 5.65 -4.10
C ASN A 29 -9.11 4.20 -4.44
N PHE A 30 -8.25 3.51 -5.19
CA PHE A 30 -8.41 2.08 -5.46
C PHE A 30 -8.39 1.26 -4.17
N ILE A 31 -7.42 1.51 -3.28
CA ILE A 31 -7.35 0.83 -1.98
C ILE A 31 -8.62 1.08 -1.16
N ARG A 32 -9.10 2.33 -1.11
CA ARG A 32 -10.36 2.66 -0.41
C ARG A 32 -11.54 1.91 -1.01
N ALA A 33 -11.69 1.96 -2.34
CA ALA A 33 -12.80 1.32 -3.03
C ALA A 33 -12.85 -0.19 -2.79
N GLU A 34 -11.70 -0.89 -2.79
CA GLU A 34 -11.65 -2.32 -2.50
C GLU A 34 -12.04 -2.64 -1.05
N VAL A 35 -11.60 -1.82 -0.08
CA VAL A 35 -11.97 -1.98 1.33
C VAL A 35 -13.47 -1.73 1.53
N GLU A 36 -14.01 -0.66 0.95
CA GLU A 36 -15.44 -0.32 1.05
C GLU A 36 -16.30 -1.39 0.38
N LYS A 37 -15.91 -1.86 -0.80
CA LYS A 37 -16.58 -2.94 -1.53
C LYS A 37 -16.55 -4.26 -0.74
N GLY A 38 -15.41 -4.60 -0.14
CA GLY A 38 -15.25 -5.83 0.63
C GLY A 38 -16.02 -5.85 1.94
N THR A 39 -16.15 -4.68 2.59
CA THR A 39 -16.85 -4.54 3.87
C THR A 39 -18.33 -4.18 3.74
N GLY A 40 -18.74 -3.62 2.59
CA GLY A 40 -20.09 -3.11 2.36
C GLY A 40 -20.40 -1.80 3.09
N LEU A 41 -19.38 -1.11 3.64
CA LEU A 41 -19.50 0.13 4.41
C LEU A 41 -18.56 1.18 3.83
N ILE A 42 -18.93 2.46 3.93
CA ILE A 42 -18.04 3.55 3.52
C ILE A 42 -16.95 3.79 4.58
N LEU A 43 -15.81 4.37 4.19
CA LEU A 43 -14.67 4.54 5.09
C LEU A 43 -14.99 5.31 6.38
N THR A 44 -15.92 6.26 6.34
CA THR A 44 -16.36 7.00 7.53
C THR A 44 -17.08 6.10 8.52
N GLU A 45 -18.02 5.27 8.05
CA GLU A 45 -18.73 4.29 8.89
C GLU A 45 -17.77 3.25 9.46
N LEU A 46 -16.79 2.82 8.67
CA LEU A 46 -15.75 1.89 9.12
C LEU A 46 -14.94 2.45 10.28
N LYS A 47 -14.60 3.75 10.25
CA LYS A 47 -13.86 4.41 11.32
C LYS A 47 -14.68 4.65 12.58
N GLU A 48 -15.99 4.80 12.45
CA GLU A 48 -16.89 4.90 13.61
C GLU A 48 -17.12 3.53 14.25
N LYS A 49 -17.14 2.47 13.43
CA LYS A 49 -17.42 1.11 13.86
C LYS A 49 -16.22 0.37 14.45
N TYR A 50 -15.02 0.61 13.91
CA TYR A 50 -13.81 -0.14 14.26
C TYR A 50 -12.74 0.78 14.84
N SER A 51 -11.99 0.27 15.82
CA SER A 51 -10.74 0.90 16.25
C SER A 51 -9.69 0.84 15.13
N GLU A 52 -8.66 1.69 15.19
CA GLU A 52 -7.66 1.78 14.12
C GLU A 52 -6.96 0.44 13.83
N ASP A 53 -6.63 -0.32 14.86
CA ASP A 53 -5.99 -1.64 14.75
C ASP A 53 -6.91 -2.67 14.07
N GLN A 54 -8.20 -2.69 14.45
CA GLN A 54 -9.21 -3.53 13.82
C GLN A 54 -9.44 -3.12 12.36
N LEU A 55 -9.54 -1.83 12.09
CA LEU A 55 -9.69 -1.30 10.74
C LEU A 55 -8.48 -1.67 9.87
N PHE A 56 -7.27 -1.57 10.42
CA PHE A 56 -6.03 -1.99 9.74
C PHE A 56 -6.07 -3.49 9.38
N HIS A 57 -6.47 -4.34 10.33
CA HIS A 57 -6.60 -5.79 10.10
C HIS A 57 -7.67 -6.12 9.05
N ILE A 58 -8.87 -5.55 9.17
CA ILE A 58 -10.00 -5.80 8.27
C ILE A 58 -9.70 -5.30 6.86
N ALA A 59 -9.10 -4.11 6.73
CA ALA A 59 -8.77 -3.55 5.43
C ALA A 59 -7.81 -4.48 4.65
N LEU A 60 -6.79 -5.03 5.32
CA LEU A 60 -5.83 -5.97 4.72
C LEU A 60 -6.43 -7.32 4.31
N LYS A 61 -7.65 -7.63 4.74
CA LYS A 61 -8.36 -8.84 4.31
C LYS A 61 -8.89 -8.70 2.89
N TYR A 62 -9.18 -7.47 2.47
CA TYR A 62 -9.77 -7.18 1.16
C TYR A 62 -8.77 -6.63 0.15
N VAL A 63 -7.62 -6.11 0.62
CA VAL A 63 -6.60 -5.58 -0.28
C VAL A 63 -5.19 -5.96 0.17
N THR A 64 -4.44 -6.58 -0.74
CA THR A 64 -3.01 -6.83 -0.57
C THR A 64 -2.22 -5.64 -1.09
N THR A 65 -1.52 -4.94 -0.21
CA THR A 65 -0.78 -3.72 -0.55
C THR A 65 0.37 -3.46 0.41
N THR A 66 1.13 -2.37 0.21
CA THR A 66 2.19 -1.99 1.16
C THR A 66 1.60 -1.24 2.36
N LYS A 67 2.22 -1.42 3.53
CA LYS A 67 1.79 -0.76 4.79
C LYS A 67 1.54 0.74 4.64
N LYS A 68 2.47 1.45 3.99
CA LYS A 68 2.40 2.91 3.87
C LYS A 68 1.26 3.36 2.95
N ALA A 69 1.02 2.63 1.86
CA ALA A 69 -0.11 2.91 0.97
C ALA A 69 -1.44 2.67 1.69
N LEU A 70 -1.57 1.54 2.41
CA LEU A 70 -2.76 1.25 3.21
C LEU A 70 -3.03 2.35 4.25
N CYS A 71 -2.07 2.61 5.15
CA CYS A 71 -2.22 3.61 6.22
C CYS A 71 -2.64 4.97 5.66
N THR A 72 -2.07 5.38 4.53
CA THR A 72 -2.41 6.65 3.88
C THR A 72 -3.83 6.62 3.30
N ALA A 73 -4.24 5.50 2.71
CA ALA A 73 -5.57 5.33 2.13
C ALA A 73 -6.65 5.42 3.21
N ILE A 74 -6.53 4.63 4.29
CA ILE A 74 -7.52 4.60 5.38
C ILE A 74 -7.30 5.69 6.44
N GLN A 75 -6.29 6.55 6.25
CA GLN A 75 -5.92 7.68 7.11
C GLN A 75 -5.59 7.28 8.56
N ILE A 76 -4.83 6.19 8.72
CA ILE A 76 -4.24 5.77 9.99
C ILE A 76 -2.80 6.30 10.06
N PRO A 77 -2.33 6.78 11.22
CA PRO A 77 -0.93 7.17 11.39
C PRO A 77 0.04 6.04 11.03
N VAL A 78 1.05 6.35 10.20
CA VAL A 78 1.99 5.34 9.69
C VAL A 78 2.75 4.64 10.83
N GLU A 79 3.06 5.37 11.90
CA GLU A 79 3.71 4.85 13.11
C GLU A 79 2.82 3.86 13.87
N ALA A 80 1.52 4.16 13.97
CA ALA A 80 0.54 3.25 14.55
C ALA A 80 0.43 1.97 13.71
N GLY A 81 0.40 2.10 12.38
CA GLY A 81 0.42 0.96 11.46
C GLY A 81 1.66 0.07 11.58
N CYS A 82 2.82 0.60 11.98
CA CYS A 82 3.99 -0.24 12.31
C CYS A 82 3.72 -1.14 13.53
N ARG A 83 3.04 -0.61 14.55
CA ARG A 83 2.70 -1.37 15.77
C ARG A 83 1.64 -2.43 15.46
N TYR A 84 0.59 -2.07 14.73
CA TYR A 84 -0.49 -2.99 14.35
C TYR A 84 0.04 -4.13 13.47
N LYS A 85 0.90 -3.84 12.49
CA LYS A 85 1.58 -4.85 11.67
C LYS A 85 2.32 -5.87 12.55
N ARG A 86 3.19 -5.41 13.46
CA ARG A 86 3.98 -6.29 14.32
C ARG A 86 3.12 -7.17 15.23
N ALA A 87 2.02 -6.64 15.75
CA ALA A 87 1.09 -7.42 16.57
C ALA A 87 0.46 -8.56 15.76
N LEU A 88 -0.07 -8.25 14.57
CA LEU A 88 -0.68 -9.25 13.69
C LEU A 88 0.31 -10.29 13.17
N GLU A 89 1.55 -9.89 12.89
CA GLU A 89 2.62 -10.83 12.49
C GLU A 89 2.95 -11.81 13.62
N LYS A 90 3.03 -11.32 14.87
CA LYS A 90 3.29 -12.16 16.04
C LYS A 90 2.16 -13.16 16.29
N GLU A 91 0.94 -12.79 15.95
CA GLU A 91 -0.26 -13.63 16.06
C GLU A 91 -0.46 -14.57 14.87
N GLY A 92 0.36 -14.46 13.81
CA GLY A 92 0.21 -15.24 12.59
C GLY A 92 -1.00 -14.83 11.74
N LEU A 93 -1.59 -13.66 11.99
CA LEU A 93 -2.76 -13.13 11.29
C LEU A 93 -2.41 -12.26 10.08
N LEU A 94 -1.13 -11.90 9.94
CA LEU A 94 -0.61 -11.13 8.81
C LEU A 94 0.63 -11.79 8.26
N VAL A 95 0.70 -11.85 6.94
CA VAL A 95 1.92 -12.25 6.22
C VAL A 95 2.44 -11.07 5.40
N GLN A 96 3.75 -11.05 5.22
CA GLN A 96 4.42 -10.16 4.28
C GLN A 96 5.03 -10.97 3.13
N SER A 97 5.07 -10.40 1.93
CA SER A 97 5.71 -11.04 0.77
C SER A 97 7.19 -11.30 1.05
N ILE A 98 7.75 -12.41 0.56
CA ILE A 98 9.21 -12.62 0.60
C ILE A 98 9.91 -11.56 -0.23
N ASP A 99 9.46 -11.39 -1.48
CA ASP A 99 10.06 -10.42 -2.39
C ASP A 99 9.52 -9.01 -2.12
N GLU A 100 10.40 -8.02 -2.20
CA GLU A 100 10.00 -6.62 -2.18
C GLU A 100 9.49 -6.17 -3.55
N VAL A 101 8.50 -5.27 -3.54
CA VAL A 101 7.98 -4.63 -4.75
C VAL A 101 8.12 -3.12 -4.66
N ILE A 102 8.13 -2.43 -5.80
CA ILE A 102 8.10 -0.97 -5.81
C ILE A 102 6.73 -0.52 -5.29
N CYS A 103 6.72 0.13 -4.12
CA CYS A 103 5.52 0.70 -3.54
C CYS A 103 4.90 1.72 -4.51
N PRO A 104 3.64 1.55 -4.93
CA PRO A 104 3.02 2.45 -5.91
C PRO A 104 2.90 3.89 -5.40
N TYR A 105 2.84 4.08 -4.08
CA TYR A 105 2.72 5.37 -3.41
C TYR A 105 4.07 6.08 -3.17
N THR A 106 5.07 5.38 -2.61
CA THR A 106 6.37 5.99 -2.28
C THR A 106 7.46 5.78 -3.32
N LYS A 107 7.26 4.87 -4.27
CA LYS A 107 8.27 4.43 -5.25
C LYS A 107 9.54 3.80 -4.64
N HIS A 108 9.48 3.43 -3.35
CA HIS A 108 10.53 2.67 -2.67
C HIS A 108 10.17 1.20 -2.62
N MET A 109 11.18 0.34 -2.53
CA MET A 109 10.98 -1.09 -2.31
C MET A 109 10.30 -1.31 -0.96
N ALA A 110 9.29 -2.18 -0.94
CA ALA A 110 8.54 -2.54 0.25
C ALA A 110 7.87 -3.91 0.06
N HIS A 111 7.67 -4.62 1.16
CA HIS A 111 6.87 -5.85 1.15
C HIS A 111 5.38 -5.54 1.01
N LEU A 112 4.69 -6.39 0.26
CA LEU A 112 3.23 -6.46 0.28
C LEU A 112 2.81 -7.17 1.56
N ILE A 113 1.70 -6.73 2.14
CA ILE A 113 1.13 -7.32 3.34
C ILE A 113 -0.34 -7.66 3.10
N SER A 114 -0.81 -8.73 3.74
CA SER A 114 -2.21 -9.17 3.69
C SER A 114 -2.57 -9.90 4.97
N THR A 115 -3.85 -9.81 5.36
CA THR A 115 -4.47 -10.63 6.40
C THR A 115 -5.47 -11.62 5.79
N ASN A 116 -5.56 -11.68 4.45
CA ASN A 116 -6.35 -12.67 3.75
C ASN A 116 -5.60 -14.02 3.68
N PRO A 117 -6.12 -15.10 4.30
CA PRO A 117 -5.48 -16.41 4.26
C PRO A 117 -5.24 -16.93 2.83
N ASP A 118 -6.11 -16.59 1.88
CA ASP A 118 -6.01 -17.04 0.49
C ASP A 118 -4.75 -16.46 -0.21
N GLU A 119 -4.23 -15.34 0.28
CA GLU A 119 -3.02 -14.71 -0.24
C GLU A 119 -1.74 -15.21 0.46
N PHE A 120 -1.85 -16.01 1.53
CA PHE A 120 -0.69 -16.39 2.33
C PHE A 120 0.30 -17.27 1.57
N GLU A 121 -0.20 -18.28 0.87
CA GLU A 121 0.64 -19.16 0.07
C GLU A 121 1.34 -18.40 -1.05
N LYS A 122 0.64 -17.44 -1.67
CA LYS A 122 1.19 -16.62 -2.76
C LYS A 122 2.26 -15.65 -2.27
N LEU A 123 2.08 -15.03 -1.11
CA LEU A 123 3.04 -14.08 -0.55
C LEU A 123 4.29 -14.77 0.03
N SER A 124 4.14 -16.01 0.50
CA SER A 124 5.24 -16.82 1.02
C SER A 124 6.08 -17.53 -0.06
N LYS A 125 5.74 -17.39 -1.35
CA LYS A 125 6.56 -17.92 -2.46
C LYS A 125 7.41 -16.80 -3.06
N SER A 126 8.73 -16.99 -3.11
CA SER A 126 9.61 -16.11 -3.88
C SER A 126 9.48 -16.42 -5.37
N LYS A 127 9.52 -15.37 -6.20
CA LYS A 127 9.58 -15.47 -7.67
C LYS A 127 10.99 -15.72 -8.18
N VAL A 128 12.01 -15.65 -7.32
CA VAL A 128 13.39 -15.96 -7.68
C VAL A 128 13.56 -17.47 -7.68
N ASN A 129 13.66 -18.08 -8.86
CA ASN A 129 13.99 -19.49 -9.00
C ASN A 129 15.41 -19.71 -8.44
N GLN A 130 15.53 -20.26 -7.23
CA GLN A 130 16.81 -20.59 -6.60
C GLN A 130 17.62 -21.64 -7.40
N THR A 131 17.01 -22.30 -8.38
CA THR A 131 17.64 -23.30 -9.26
C THR A 131 18.51 -22.70 -10.37
N SER A 132 18.61 -21.36 -10.51
CA SER A 132 19.54 -20.74 -11.46
C SER A 132 20.90 -20.36 -10.84
N LEU A 133 21.18 -20.79 -9.60
CA LEU A 133 22.41 -20.51 -8.87
C LEU A 133 23.38 -21.71 -8.80
N PHE A 134 23.02 -22.84 -9.42
CA PHE A 134 23.85 -24.05 -9.51
C PHE A 134 24.03 -24.49 -10.95
#